data_AF-Q96JY2-F1
#
_entry.id   AF-Q96JY2-F1
#
_cell.length_a   1.000
_cell.length_b   1.000
_cell.length_c   1.000
_cell.angle_alpha   90.00
_cell.angle_beta   90.00
_cell.angle_gamma   90.00
#
_symmetry.space_group_name_H-M   'P 1'
#
loop_
_entity.id
_entity.type
_entity.pdbx_description
1 polymer ?
#
loop_
_entity_poly.entity_id
_entity_poly.type
_entity_poly.pdbx_seq_one_letter_code
_entity_poly.pdbx_strand_id
1 'polypeptide(L)'
;MEKGVENDLSYQNIEEEIVELPDLDYLRTMTHIVFVDFDNWSNFFGHLPGHLNQGTFIWGFQGGNTNWKPPLNCKIYNYLNRIGCFFLHPRCSKRKDAADFAICMHAGRLDEQLPKQIPFTILSGDQGFLELENQFKKTQRPAHILNPHHLEGDMMCALLNSISDTTKECDSDDNMGAKNTSIGEEFISTEDVELEEAIRRSLEEM
;
A
#
# COMPACT_ATOMS: atom_id res chain seq x y z
N MET A 1 -10.52 32.62 -56.11
CA MET A 1 -9.35 32.93 -55.26
C MET A 1 -9.47 31.99 -54.07
N GLU A 2 -8.90 30.80 -54.22
CA GLU A 2 -8.81 29.78 -53.16
C GLU A 2 -7.51 29.99 -52.38
N LYS A 3 -7.62 30.00 -51.06
CA LYS A 3 -6.58 29.73 -50.05
C LYS A 3 -7.34 28.98 -48.95
N GLY A 4 -7.07 27.75 -48.55
CA GLY A 4 -5.82 27.00 -48.58
C GLY A 4 -5.22 26.95 -47.17
N VAL A 5 -5.51 25.84 -46.47
CA VAL A 5 -4.66 25.07 -45.52
C VAL A 5 -4.25 25.82 -44.22
N GLU A 6 -4.24 25.29 -42.98
CA GLU A 6 -3.86 23.97 -42.46
C GLU A 6 -4.59 23.62 -41.16
N ASN A 7 -5.06 22.37 -41.09
CA ASN A 7 -5.44 21.68 -39.86
C ASN A 7 -4.19 21.50 -38.99
N ASP A 8 -4.14 22.16 -37.83
CA ASP A 8 -3.27 21.77 -36.71
C ASP A 8 -3.81 20.49 -36.07
N LEU A 9 -3.68 19.38 -36.80
CA LEU A 9 -3.84 18.01 -36.30
C LEU A 9 -2.47 17.41 -35.96
N SER A 10 -1.59 18.20 -35.35
CA SER A 10 -0.43 17.66 -34.64
C SER A 10 -0.83 17.20 -33.24
N TYR A 11 -1.90 16.40 -33.14
CA TYR A 11 -1.98 15.38 -32.10
C TYR A 11 -0.98 14.31 -32.52
N GLN A 12 0.30 14.60 -32.24
CA GLN A 12 1.34 13.61 -32.43
C GLN A 12 0.96 12.40 -31.60
N ASN A 13 0.75 11.30 -32.32
CA ASN A 13 0.69 9.95 -31.82
C ASN A 13 1.87 9.73 -30.86
N ILE A 14 1.66 9.98 -29.58
CA ILE A 14 2.35 9.22 -28.56
C ILE A 14 1.58 7.90 -28.61
N GLU A 15 2.18 6.90 -29.24
CA GLU A 15 1.84 5.52 -28.94
C GLU A 15 1.94 5.42 -27.42
N GLU A 16 0.81 5.56 -26.72
CA GLU A 16 0.70 5.17 -25.32
C GLU A 16 1.01 3.68 -25.34
N GLU A 17 2.29 3.36 -25.13
CA GLU A 17 2.76 2.02 -24.88
C GLU A 17 1.80 1.47 -23.83
N ILE A 18 0.98 0.49 -24.21
CA ILE A 18 -0.03 -0.10 -23.33
C ILE A 18 0.77 -0.88 -22.29
N VAL A 19 1.22 -0.19 -21.26
CA VAL A 19 1.91 -0.79 -20.14
C VAL A 19 0.86 -1.57 -19.39
N GLU A 20 0.97 -2.89 -19.45
CA GLU A 20 0.11 -3.78 -18.68
C GLU A 20 0.34 -3.54 -17.19
N LEU A 21 -0.75 -3.37 -16.46
CA LEU A 21 -0.73 -3.26 -15.00
C LEU A 21 -0.31 -4.61 -14.38
N PRO A 22 0.19 -4.62 -13.13
CA PRO A 22 0.52 -5.86 -12.45
C PRO A 22 -0.68 -6.81 -12.41
N ASP A 23 -0.41 -8.08 -12.71
CA ASP A 23 -1.45 -9.12 -12.71
C ASP A 23 -2.04 -9.32 -11.31
N LEU A 24 -3.36 -9.50 -11.23
CA LEU A 24 -4.06 -9.64 -9.96
C LEU A 24 -3.73 -10.96 -9.27
N ASP A 25 -3.54 -12.05 -10.01
CA ASP A 25 -3.19 -13.34 -9.42
C ASP A 25 -1.78 -13.30 -8.85
N TYR A 26 -0.86 -12.57 -9.50
CA TYR A 26 0.45 -12.26 -8.92
C TYR A 26 0.35 -11.40 -7.66
N LEU A 27 -0.45 -10.32 -7.67
CA LEU A 27 -0.62 -9.46 -6.48
C LEU A 27 -1.26 -10.20 -5.29
N ARG A 28 -2.06 -11.24 -5.55
CA ARG A 28 -2.63 -12.12 -4.50
C ARG A 28 -1.58 -12.95 -3.77
N THR A 29 -0.39 -13.15 -4.34
CA THR A 29 0.71 -13.86 -3.67
C THR A 29 1.59 -12.92 -2.83
N MET A 30 1.27 -11.62 -2.80
CA MET A 30 2.01 -10.64 -2.01
C MET A 30 1.55 -10.67 -0.55
N THR A 31 2.47 -10.37 0.35
CA THR A 31 2.22 -10.24 1.78
C THR A 31 1.93 -8.79 2.18
N HIS A 32 2.23 -7.83 1.30
CA HIS A 32 2.06 -6.39 1.58
C HIS A 32 2.14 -5.58 0.29
N ILE A 33 1.18 -4.66 0.07
CA ILE A 33 1.23 -3.72 -1.06
C ILE A 33 1.53 -2.31 -0.55
N VAL A 34 2.59 -1.68 -1.07
CA VAL A 34 3.02 -0.33 -0.71
C VAL A 34 2.87 0.60 -1.90
N PHE A 35 2.02 1.61 -1.76
CA PHE A 35 1.82 2.68 -2.75
C PHE A 35 2.74 3.85 -2.43
N VAL A 36 3.51 4.32 -3.41
CA VAL A 36 4.48 5.39 -3.24
C VAL A 36 4.24 6.48 -4.26
N ASP A 37 4.04 7.71 -3.80
CA ASP A 37 4.01 8.88 -4.67
C ASP A 37 5.43 9.43 -4.89
N PHE A 38 6.01 9.22 -6.06
CA PHE A 38 7.34 9.71 -6.41
C PHE A 38 7.41 11.21 -6.72
N ASP A 39 6.28 11.90 -6.89
CA ASP A 39 6.28 13.37 -6.99
C ASP A 39 6.79 13.98 -5.67
N ASN A 40 6.33 13.42 -4.56
CA ASN A 40 6.74 13.82 -3.22
C ASN A 40 7.94 13.03 -2.69
N TRP A 41 8.14 11.78 -3.14
CA TRP A 41 9.09 10.83 -2.53
C TRP A 41 10.10 10.25 -3.51
N SER A 42 10.62 11.08 -4.42
CA SER A 42 11.51 10.65 -5.50
C SER A 42 12.75 9.85 -5.07
N ASN A 43 13.28 10.08 -3.86
CA ASN A 43 14.44 9.35 -3.33
C ASN A 43 14.06 8.21 -2.36
N PHE A 44 12.83 7.69 -2.39
CA PHE A 44 12.35 6.62 -1.51
C PHE A 44 13.35 5.47 -1.31
N PHE A 45 13.83 4.86 -2.40
CA PHE A 45 14.78 3.74 -2.30
C PHE A 45 16.15 4.13 -1.73
N GLY A 46 16.56 5.39 -1.86
CA GLY A 46 17.79 5.90 -1.26
C GLY A 46 17.69 6.07 0.26
N HIS A 47 16.47 6.19 0.80
CA HIS A 47 16.24 6.28 2.24
C HIS A 47 16.16 4.91 2.91
N LEU A 48 15.94 3.82 2.17
CA LEU A 48 15.85 2.48 2.76
C LEU A 48 17.25 1.87 2.95
N PRO A 49 17.68 1.58 4.19
CA PRO A 49 19.03 1.10 4.50
C PRO A 49 19.18 -0.42 4.35
N GLY A 50 18.07 -1.16 4.28
CA GLY A 50 18.04 -2.62 4.38
C GLY A 50 17.14 -3.31 3.34
N HIS A 51 16.84 -4.58 3.62
CA HIS A 51 15.95 -5.40 2.80
C HIS A 51 14.52 -5.30 3.29
N LEU A 52 13.58 -5.30 2.34
CA LEU A 52 12.17 -5.54 2.64
C LEU A 52 11.90 -7.04 2.64
N ASN A 53 10.93 -7.45 3.46
CA ASN A 53 10.45 -8.83 3.51
C ASN A 53 10.01 -9.31 2.12
N GLN A 54 10.23 -10.59 1.84
CA GLN A 54 9.74 -11.19 0.61
C GLN A 54 8.21 -11.14 0.58
N GLY A 55 7.66 -10.75 -0.58
CA GLY A 55 6.22 -10.53 -0.73
C GLY A 55 5.78 -9.07 -0.52
N THR A 56 6.69 -8.17 -0.12
CA THR A 56 6.41 -6.72 -0.14
C THR A 56 6.52 -6.17 -1.56
N PHE A 57 5.39 -5.76 -2.14
CA PHE A 57 5.29 -5.19 -3.47
C PHE A 57 5.23 -3.66 -3.43
N ILE A 58 6.14 -2.99 -4.14
CA ILE A 58 6.18 -1.53 -4.24
C ILE A 58 5.54 -1.07 -5.55
N TRP A 59 4.45 -0.32 -5.45
CA TRP A 59 3.79 0.33 -6.58
C TRP A 59 4.05 1.83 -6.53
N GLY A 60 4.92 2.32 -7.41
CA GLY A 60 5.28 3.73 -7.52
C GLY A 60 4.40 4.48 -8.51
N PHE A 61 4.03 5.71 -8.18
CA PHE A 61 3.22 6.61 -8.99
C PHE A 61 3.99 7.91 -9.22
N GLN A 62 3.80 8.53 -10.38
CA GLN A 62 4.34 9.85 -10.68
C GLN A 62 3.35 10.59 -11.56
N GLY A 63 3.20 11.89 -11.33
CA GLY A 63 2.35 12.79 -12.09
C GLY A 63 3.09 14.09 -12.42
N GLY A 64 2.32 15.14 -12.66
CA GLY A 64 2.85 16.50 -12.77
C GLY A 64 4.02 16.64 -13.76
N ASN A 65 5.04 17.38 -13.34
CA ASN A 65 6.30 17.56 -14.07
C ASN A 65 7.42 16.63 -13.60
N THR A 66 7.15 15.73 -12.65
CA THR A 66 8.13 14.79 -12.12
C THR A 66 8.59 13.84 -13.20
N ASN A 67 9.89 13.63 -13.32
CA ASN A 67 10.43 12.60 -14.21
C ASN A 67 11.28 11.68 -13.35
N TRP A 68 10.60 10.80 -12.61
CA TRP A 68 11.27 9.88 -11.72
C TRP A 68 12.15 8.94 -12.53
N LYS A 69 13.37 8.74 -12.05
CA LYS A 69 14.36 7.86 -12.69
C LYS A 69 14.77 6.78 -11.72
N PRO A 70 14.91 5.53 -12.18
CA PRO A 70 15.55 4.46 -11.44
C PRO A 70 16.85 4.92 -10.76
N PRO A 71 17.02 4.73 -9.44
CA PRO A 71 18.24 5.08 -8.75
C PRO A 71 19.38 4.17 -9.19
N LEU A 72 20.52 4.78 -9.55
CA LEU A 72 21.72 4.04 -9.94
C LEU A 72 22.39 3.44 -8.69
N ASN A 73 22.90 2.21 -8.80
CA ASN A 73 23.64 1.52 -7.74
C ASN A 73 22.87 1.36 -6.41
N CYS A 74 21.53 1.40 -6.44
CA CYS A 74 20.71 1.19 -5.25
C CYS A 74 20.40 -0.31 -5.06
N LYS A 75 20.95 -0.91 -4.00
CA LYS A 75 20.84 -2.36 -3.74
C LYS A 75 19.38 -2.84 -3.62
N ILE A 76 18.57 -2.13 -2.84
CA ILE A 76 17.16 -2.49 -2.61
C ILE A 76 16.32 -2.35 -3.87
N TYR A 77 16.47 -1.24 -4.61
CA TYR A 77 15.78 -1.04 -5.89
C TYR A 77 16.12 -2.16 -6.88
N ASN A 78 17.42 -2.44 -7.06
CA ASN A 78 17.88 -3.50 -7.97
C ASN A 78 17.36 -4.87 -7.55
N TYR A 79 17.29 -5.15 -6.25
CA TYR A 79 16.74 -6.39 -5.72
C TYR A 79 15.25 -6.52 -6.03
N LEU A 80 14.43 -5.53 -5.66
CA LEU A 80 12.98 -5.53 -5.89
C LEU A 80 12.64 -5.63 -7.37
N ASN A 81 13.36 -4.88 -8.22
CA ASN A 81 13.17 -4.93 -9.66
C ASN A 81 13.50 -6.33 -10.24
N ARG A 82 14.57 -6.97 -9.74
CA ARG A 82 14.96 -8.32 -10.17
C ARG A 82 13.93 -9.39 -9.79
N ILE A 83 13.29 -9.27 -8.63
CA ILE A 83 12.30 -10.24 -8.16
C ILE A 83 10.86 -9.90 -8.59
N GLY A 84 10.66 -8.82 -9.34
CA GLY A 84 9.32 -8.40 -9.78
C GLY A 84 8.45 -7.81 -8.66
N CYS A 85 9.04 -7.32 -7.57
CA CYS A 85 8.33 -6.68 -6.45
C CYS A 85 8.35 -5.14 -6.54
N PHE A 86 8.57 -4.60 -7.73
CA PHE A 86 8.47 -3.17 -8.02
C PHE A 86 7.75 -2.96 -9.34
N PHE A 87 6.83 -2.00 -9.36
CA PHE A 87 6.20 -1.53 -10.58
C PHE A 87 6.05 -0.01 -10.55
N LEU A 88 6.52 0.65 -11.62
CA LEU A 88 6.29 2.07 -11.84
C LEU A 88 5.02 2.22 -12.69
N HIS A 89 3.97 2.79 -12.10
CA HIS A 89 2.74 3.10 -12.81
C HIS A 89 3.03 3.99 -14.03
N PRO A 90 2.31 3.78 -15.16
CA PRO A 90 2.32 4.73 -16.26
C PRO A 90 2.15 6.15 -15.77
N ARG A 91 2.82 7.09 -16.43
CA ARG A 91 2.86 8.47 -15.98
C ARG A 91 1.43 9.01 -15.87
N CYS A 92 1.07 9.48 -14.68
CA CYS A 92 -0.20 10.18 -14.46
C CYS A 92 -0.19 11.53 -15.19
N SER A 93 -1.37 12.15 -15.33
CA SER A 93 -1.47 13.46 -16.00
C SER A 93 -0.63 14.55 -15.31
N LYS A 94 -0.39 15.67 -16.00
CA LYS A 94 0.34 16.81 -15.44
C LYS A 94 -0.45 17.63 -14.40
N ARG A 95 -1.69 17.25 -14.09
CA ARG A 95 -2.51 17.96 -13.11
C ARG A 95 -1.96 17.76 -11.70
N LYS A 96 -2.16 18.77 -10.87
CA LYS A 96 -1.99 18.65 -9.42
C LYS A 96 -2.87 17.49 -8.92
N ASP A 97 -2.36 16.71 -7.98
CA ASP A 97 -3.03 15.56 -7.35
C ASP A 97 -3.26 14.35 -8.29
N ALA A 98 -2.72 14.34 -9.52
CA ALA A 98 -2.95 13.24 -10.46
C ALA A 98 -2.41 11.89 -9.97
N ALA A 99 -1.25 11.89 -9.28
CA ALA A 99 -0.72 10.70 -8.64
C ALA A 99 -1.61 10.23 -7.49
N ASP A 100 -2.13 11.15 -6.67
CA ASP A 100 -3.01 10.83 -5.55
C ASP A 100 -4.32 10.20 -6.02
N PHE A 101 -4.93 10.75 -7.08
CA PHE A 101 -6.11 10.16 -7.70
C PHE A 101 -5.84 8.75 -8.23
N ALA A 102 -4.68 8.51 -8.86
CA ALA A 102 -4.31 7.20 -9.35
C ALA A 102 -4.12 6.21 -8.19
N ILE A 103 -3.44 6.62 -7.11
CA ILE A 103 -3.29 5.80 -5.89
C ILE A 103 -4.68 5.44 -5.34
N CYS A 104 -5.56 6.42 -5.13
CA CYS A 104 -6.91 6.17 -4.61
C CYS A 104 -7.70 5.19 -5.49
N MET A 105 -7.64 5.37 -6.82
CA MET A 105 -8.33 4.49 -7.77
C MET A 105 -7.82 3.06 -7.72
N HIS A 106 -6.50 2.88 -7.77
CA HIS A 106 -5.88 1.55 -7.80
C HIS A 106 -5.96 0.85 -6.45
N ALA A 107 -5.72 1.56 -5.34
CA ALA A 107 -5.85 1.00 -4.02
C ALA A 107 -7.31 0.61 -3.70
N GLY A 108 -8.29 1.43 -4.11
CA GLY A 108 -9.71 1.08 -3.98
C GLY A 108 -10.10 -0.17 -4.79
N ARG A 109 -9.63 -0.26 -6.05
CA ARG A 109 -9.84 -1.46 -6.87
C ARG A 109 -9.21 -2.72 -6.25
N LEU A 110 -7.98 -2.61 -5.74
CA LEU A 110 -7.30 -3.74 -5.10
C LEU A 110 -7.97 -4.14 -3.79
N ASP A 111 -8.54 -3.18 -3.05
CA ASP A 111 -9.26 -3.49 -1.83
C ASP A 111 -10.47 -4.41 -2.06
N GLU A 112 -11.18 -4.21 -3.17
CA GLU A 112 -12.28 -5.06 -3.61
C GLU A 112 -11.79 -6.45 -4.09
N GLN A 113 -10.63 -6.51 -4.75
CA GLN A 113 -10.21 -7.68 -5.53
C GLN A 113 -9.22 -8.62 -4.82
N LEU A 114 -8.45 -8.10 -3.86
CA LEU A 114 -7.44 -8.87 -3.12
C LEU A 114 -7.98 -9.44 -1.79
N PRO A 115 -7.44 -10.56 -1.31
CA PRO A 115 -7.75 -11.08 0.04
C PRO A 115 -7.47 -10.05 1.14
N LYS A 116 -8.39 -9.89 2.09
CA LYS A 116 -8.39 -8.80 3.09
C LYS A 116 -7.19 -8.83 4.04
N GLN A 117 -6.57 -9.98 4.21
CA GLN A 117 -5.35 -10.14 4.99
C GLN A 117 -4.15 -9.43 4.39
N ILE A 118 -4.11 -9.11 3.08
CA ILE A 118 -2.99 -8.38 2.48
C ILE A 118 -3.11 -6.90 2.89
N PRO A 119 -2.23 -6.38 3.78
CA PRO A 119 -2.29 -5.01 4.22
C PRO A 119 -1.85 -4.05 3.11
N PHE A 120 -2.34 -2.81 3.17
CA PHE A 120 -1.90 -1.71 2.31
C PHE A 120 -1.12 -0.67 3.09
N THR A 121 -0.08 -0.10 2.49
CA THR A 121 0.59 1.08 3.02
C THR A 121 0.69 2.15 1.96
N ILE A 122 0.34 3.38 2.31
CA ILE A 122 0.49 4.54 1.44
C ILE A 122 1.58 5.42 2.05
N LEU A 123 2.64 5.65 1.29
CA LEU A 123 3.69 6.58 1.66
C LEU A 123 3.29 7.99 1.21
N SER A 124 2.71 8.75 2.12
CA SER A 124 2.29 10.12 1.86
C SER A 124 2.27 10.97 3.12
N GLY A 125 2.54 12.27 2.95
CA GLY A 125 2.31 13.29 3.96
C GLY A 125 0.96 13.99 3.82
N ASP A 126 0.21 13.73 2.73
CA ASP A 126 -1.07 14.36 2.47
C ASP A 126 -2.18 13.77 3.36
N GLN A 127 -2.90 14.66 4.03
CA GLN A 127 -4.03 14.33 4.89
C GLN A 127 -5.23 13.78 4.11
N GLY A 128 -5.31 14.02 2.80
CA GLY A 128 -6.34 13.46 1.93
C GLY A 128 -6.37 11.92 1.97
N PHE A 129 -5.22 11.27 2.19
CA PHE A 129 -5.16 9.81 2.31
C PHE A 129 -5.68 9.27 3.64
N LEU A 130 -5.85 10.09 4.68
CA LEU A 130 -6.51 9.65 5.92
C LEU A 130 -7.96 9.22 5.65
N GLU A 131 -8.64 9.87 4.71
CA GLU A 131 -9.98 9.43 4.32
C GLU A 131 -9.93 8.07 3.62
N LEU A 132 -8.91 7.81 2.80
CA LEU A 132 -8.73 6.51 2.16
C LEU A 132 -8.48 5.40 3.21
N GLU A 133 -7.68 5.68 4.24
CA GLU A 133 -7.50 4.77 5.37
C GLU A 133 -8.84 4.49 6.09
N ASN A 134 -9.67 5.52 6.30
CA ASN A 134 -11.00 5.36 6.88
C ASN A 134 -11.92 4.48 6.01
N GLN A 135 -11.81 4.56 4.69
CA GLN A 135 -12.56 3.69 3.78
C GLN A 135 -12.09 2.23 3.89
N PHE A 136 -10.78 1.98 3.97
CA PHE A 136 -10.25 0.63 4.19
C PHE A 136 -10.68 0.02 5.53
N LYS A 137 -10.78 0.82 6.59
CA LYS A 137 -11.35 0.35 7.88
C LYS A 137 -12.78 -0.15 7.72
N LYS A 138 -13.62 0.54 6.93
CA LYS A 138 -15.01 0.13 6.68
C LYS A 138 -15.10 -1.19 5.90
N THR A 139 -14.08 -1.52 5.11
CA THR A 139 -14.02 -2.76 4.34
C THR A 139 -13.13 -3.83 4.99
N GLN A 140 -12.69 -3.62 6.24
CA GLN A 140 -11.84 -4.53 7.03
C GLN A 140 -10.49 -4.84 6.39
N ARG A 141 -9.92 -3.88 5.65
CA ARG A 141 -8.57 -3.93 5.10
C ARG A 141 -7.59 -3.26 6.09
N PRO A 142 -6.56 -3.97 6.58
CA PRO A 142 -5.48 -3.32 7.32
C PRO A 142 -4.77 -2.32 6.40
N ALA A 143 -4.73 -1.05 6.79
CA ALA A 143 -4.11 -0.01 6.01
C ALA A 143 -3.36 0.98 6.89
N HIS A 144 -2.27 1.53 6.37
CA HIS A 144 -1.40 2.46 7.08
C HIS A 144 -1.00 3.63 6.19
N ILE A 145 -1.16 4.87 6.68
CA ILE A 145 -0.58 6.05 6.07
C ILE A 145 0.73 6.39 6.78
N LEU A 146 1.86 6.26 6.08
CA LEU A 146 3.17 6.61 6.63
C LEU A 146 3.68 7.87 5.95
N ASN A 147 4.17 8.83 6.72
CA ASN A 147 4.79 10.05 6.21
C ASN A 147 6.33 9.94 6.27
N PRO A 148 7.01 9.75 5.12
CA PRO A 148 8.47 9.62 5.07
C PRO A 148 9.26 10.85 5.56
N HIS A 149 8.67 12.05 5.62
CA HIS A 149 9.38 13.23 6.13
C HIS A 149 9.62 13.17 7.64
N HIS A 150 8.87 12.33 8.35
CA HIS A 150 8.96 12.18 9.81
C HIS A 150 9.58 10.83 10.22
N LEU A 151 10.01 10.02 9.26
CA LEU A 151 10.53 8.68 9.50
C LEU A 151 11.95 8.55 8.97
N GLU A 152 12.85 8.12 9.85
CA GLU A 152 14.19 7.71 9.42
C GLU A 152 14.11 6.41 8.60
N GLY A 153 15.11 6.20 7.75
CA GLY A 153 15.19 5.05 6.85
C GLY A 153 15.05 3.69 7.53
N ASP A 154 15.77 3.50 8.63
CA ASP A 154 15.74 2.26 9.42
C ASP A 154 14.34 2.01 10.00
N MET A 155 13.71 3.07 10.53
CA MET A 155 12.35 2.99 11.08
C MET A 155 11.32 2.67 10.00
N MET A 156 11.42 3.31 8.84
CA MET A 156 10.56 3.00 7.70
C MET A 156 10.69 1.53 7.27
N CYS A 157 11.93 1.05 7.15
CA CYS A 157 12.20 -0.34 6.79
C CYS A 157 11.62 -1.32 7.82
N ALA A 158 11.79 -1.03 9.11
CA ALA A 158 11.25 -1.85 10.20
C ALA A 158 9.71 -1.87 10.20
N LEU A 159 9.06 -0.73 9.98
CA LEU A 159 7.60 -0.63 9.89
C LEU A 159 7.04 -1.44 8.73
N LEU A 160 7.62 -1.28 7.53
CA LEU A 160 7.18 -2.03 6.35
C LEU A 160 7.34 -3.55 6.55
N ASN A 161 8.45 -3.98 7.15
CA ASN A 161 8.68 -5.39 7.44
C ASN A 161 7.71 -5.95 8.49
N SER A 162 7.48 -5.20 9.57
CA SER A 162 6.51 -5.55 10.62
C SER A 162 5.10 -5.74 10.05
N ILE A 163 4.65 -4.80 9.20
CA ILE A 163 3.34 -4.90 8.54
C ILE A 163 3.26 -6.16 7.67
N SER A 164 4.31 -6.45 6.89
CA SER A 164 4.35 -7.65 6.05
C SER A 164 4.32 -8.95 6.85
N ASP A 165 4.83 -9.00 8.08
CA ASP A 165 4.90 -10.24 8.87
C ASP A 165 3.56 -10.61 9.52
N THR A 166 2.64 -9.66 9.72
CA THR A 166 1.29 -9.92 10.26
C THR A 166 0.47 -10.91 9.44
N THR A 167 0.82 -11.11 8.17
CA THR A 167 0.14 -12.07 7.28
C THR A 167 0.58 -13.52 7.46
N LYS A 168 1.75 -13.77 8.07
CA LYS A 168 2.32 -15.13 8.21
C LYS A 168 1.78 -15.89 9.41
N GLU A 169 1.25 -15.20 10.42
CA GLU A 169 0.74 -15.84 11.65
C GLU A 169 -0.60 -16.56 11.44
N CYS A 170 -1.23 -16.39 10.27
CA CYS A 170 -2.51 -17.01 9.94
C CYS A 170 -2.39 -18.40 9.27
N ASP A 171 -1.20 -18.78 8.78
CA ASP A 171 -1.00 -20.01 8.00
C ASP A 171 -0.40 -21.18 8.81
N SER A 172 -0.18 -21.00 10.12
CA SER A 172 0.36 -22.05 10.99
C SER A 172 -0.73 -22.79 11.77
N ASP A 173 -1.54 -23.57 11.05
CA ASP A 173 -2.29 -24.69 11.63
C ASP A 173 -1.42 -25.96 11.52
N ASP A 174 -0.49 -26.11 12.45
CA ASP A 174 0.07 -27.42 12.79
C ASP A 174 -0.04 -27.62 14.31
N ASN A 175 -1.04 -28.43 14.66
CA ASN A 175 -1.23 -29.11 15.92
C ASN A 175 0.09 -29.58 16.58
N MET A 176 0.53 -28.91 17.64
CA MET A 176 1.22 -29.53 18.77
C MET A 176 1.17 -28.66 20.03
N GLY A 177 0.41 -29.15 21.02
CA GLY A 177 0.90 -29.26 22.40
C GLY A 177 1.09 -27.97 23.19
N ALA A 178 0.10 -27.68 24.03
CA ALA A 178 0.19 -27.01 25.32
C ALA A 178 1.60 -26.55 25.76
N LYS A 179 1.79 -25.23 25.85
CA LYS A 179 2.64 -24.62 26.88
C LYS A 179 2.20 -23.18 27.14
N ASN A 180 1.58 -23.00 28.30
CA ASN A 180 1.31 -21.73 28.93
C ASN A 180 2.61 -20.92 29.03
N THR A 181 2.60 -19.67 28.60
CA THR A 181 3.45 -18.62 29.20
C THR A 181 2.66 -17.32 29.18
N SER A 182 2.34 -16.87 30.39
CA SER A 182 1.76 -15.58 30.75
C SER A 182 2.61 -14.40 30.30
N ILE A 183 2.00 -13.38 29.72
CA ILE A 183 2.11 -11.95 30.09
C ILE A 183 1.30 -11.12 29.08
N GLY A 184 0.34 -10.36 29.59
CA GLY A 184 -0.52 -9.47 28.83
C GLY A 184 -1.83 -9.29 29.58
N GLU A 185 -1.83 -8.47 30.63
CA GLU A 185 -3.05 -8.03 31.30
C GLU A 185 -3.90 -7.27 30.28
N GLU A 186 -4.99 -7.90 29.82
CA GLU A 186 -6.06 -7.20 29.11
C GLU A 186 -6.68 -6.19 30.08
N PHE A 187 -6.56 -4.91 29.74
CA PHE A 187 -7.30 -3.84 30.40
C PHE A 187 -8.77 -3.97 30.00
N ILE A 188 -9.50 -4.86 30.69
CA ILE A 188 -10.95 -4.97 30.55
C ILE A 188 -11.54 -3.71 31.17
N SER A 189 -12.21 -2.90 30.35
CA SER A 189 -12.89 -1.70 30.84
C SER A 189 -14.10 -2.11 31.68
N THR A 190 -14.49 -1.30 32.66
CA THR A 190 -15.67 -1.58 33.51
C THR A 190 -16.96 -1.69 32.69
N GLU A 191 -17.01 -1.04 31.51
CA GLU A 191 -18.15 -1.11 30.60
C GLU A 191 -18.26 -2.49 29.92
N ASP A 192 -17.14 -3.15 29.63
CA ASP A 192 -17.13 -4.49 29.02
C ASP A 192 -17.62 -5.56 30.00
N VAL A 193 -17.32 -5.40 31.30
CA VAL A 193 -17.80 -6.28 32.37
C VAL A 193 -19.32 -6.17 32.55
N GLU A 194 -19.86 -4.95 32.50
CA GLU A 194 -21.31 -4.73 32.62
C GLU A 194 -22.08 -5.30 31.41
N LEU A 195 -21.49 -5.21 30.21
CA LEU A 195 -22.10 -5.75 28.99
C LEU A 195 -22.15 -7.29 29.02
N GLU A 196 -21.06 -7.94 29.44
CA GLU A 196 -21.03 -9.41 29.59
C GLU A 196 -22.03 -9.90 30.65
N GLU A 197 -22.15 -9.19 31.78
CA GLU A 197 -23.10 -9.57 32.83
C GLU A 197 -24.55 -9.40 32.39
N ALA A 198 -24.85 -8.36 31.59
CA ALA A 198 -26.18 -8.14 31.00
C ALA A 198 -26.55 -9.24 29.99
N ILE A 199 -25.60 -9.67 29.15
CA ILE A 199 -25.80 -10.77 28.20
C ILE A 199 -26.07 -12.08 28.95
N ARG A 200 -25.30 -12.38 30.01
CA ARG A 200 -25.48 -13.58 30.82
C ARG A 200 -26.86 -13.63 31.47
N ARG A 201 -27.32 -12.52 32.08
CA ARG A 201 -28.66 -12.46 32.68
C ARG A 201 -29.78 -12.72 31.66
N SER A 202 -29.66 -12.17 30.44
CA SER A 202 -30.67 -12.40 29.40
C SER A 202 -30.77 -13.85 28.94
N LEU A 203 -29.68 -14.62 29.05
CA LEU A 203 -29.66 -16.04 28.68
C LEU A 203 -30.20 -16.95 29.78
N GLU A 204 -30.15 -16.52 31.05
CA GLU A 204 -30.68 -17.26 32.20
C GLU A 204 -32.18 -17.01 32.45
N GLU A 205 -32.74 -15.95 31.88
CA GLU A 205 -34.17 -15.59 32.00
C GLU A 205 -35.07 -16.15 30.87
N MET A 206 -34.56 -17.05 30.02
CA MET A 206 -35.31 -17.78 28.97
C MET A 206 -35.68 -19.22 29.35
#